data_AF-A0A950V965-F1
#
_entry.id   AF-A0A950V965-F1
#
_cell.length_a   1.000
_cell.length_b   1.000
_cell.length_c   1.000
_cell.angle_alpha   90.00
_cell.angle_beta   90.00
_cell.angle_gamma   90.00
#
_symmetry.space_group_name_H-M   'P 1'
#
loop_
_entity.id
_entity.type
_entity.pdbx_description
1 polymer ?
#
loop_
_entity_poly.entity_id
_entity_poly.type
_entity_poly.pdbx_seq_one_letter_code
_entity_poly.pdbx_strand_id
1 'polypeptide(L)'
;MSKHFLYLWLFGVSALLLLPSSAFGDFGLDTSDPHAFKVDTGAGLVFKVTHDCTSGTGTCRNNGDIISLVYNGIEYHDRTVFSQVNSGLGLQPTVTAEEYCGQYIRITVDDGTLIHYYMARSGYNNIYMATYFTEDPSLGLVRYIVRIPSTLLSNGPPPSDIRGNIGAIESMDIFGMPDGTTRSKHYSNNRLIDWQYTGRLEMASACLWPTAIRKEVRAGHSTAALLTNAAPTRRSTKSSITAKRKPSRSA
;
A
#
# COMPACT_ATOMS: atom_id res chain seq x y z
N MET A 1 62.40 1.13 -58.09
CA MET A 1 63.05 1.91 -57.01
C MET A 1 62.08 3.04 -56.70
N SER A 2 61.48 3.25 -55.53
CA SER A 2 61.80 2.93 -54.14
C SER A 2 60.48 2.72 -53.36
N LYS A 3 60.52 1.87 -52.33
CA LYS A 3 59.43 1.51 -51.41
C LYS A 3 59.50 2.40 -50.16
N HIS A 4 58.39 2.92 -49.63
CA HIS A 4 58.16 3.24 -48.20
C HIS A 4 56.64 3.46 -48.02
N PHE A 5 55.81 2.48 -47.61
CA PHE A 5 55.55 1.92 -46.28
C PHE A 5 55.35 2.96 -45.15
N LEU A 6 54.09 3.25 -44.84
CA LEU A 6 53.65 3.64 -43.49
C LEU A 6 52.19 3.20 -43.27
N TYR A 7 52.01 2.03 -42.67
CA TYR A 7 50.72 1.58 -42.13
C TYR A 7 50.62 2.04 -40.68
N LEU A 8 49.76 3.02 -40.40
CA LEU A 8 49.39 3.40 -39.04
C LEU A 8 48.11 2.63 -38.68
N TRP A 9 48.25 1.53 -37.93
CA TRP A 9 47.13 0.82 -37.34
C TRP A 9 46.60 1.61 -36.13
N LEU A 10 45.46 2.28 -36.27
CA LEU A 10 44.67 2.67 -35.10
C LEU A 10 43.88 1.45 -34.62
N PHE A 11 44.36 0.80 -33.55
CA PHE A 11 43.51 -0.02 -32.70
C PHE A 11 42.58 0.90 -31.92
N GLY A 12 41.37 1.13 -32.44
CA GLY A 12 40.29 1.75 -31.69
C GLY A 12 39.78 0.78 -30.63
N VAL A 13 40.19 0.98 -29.38
CA VAL A 13 39.57 0.31 -28.23
C VAL A 13 38.18 0.92 -28.03
N SER A 14 37.15 0.28 -28.59
CA SER A 14 35.76 0.60 -28.30
C SER A 14 35.42 0.03 -26.93
N ALA A 15 35.61 0.82 -25.88
CA ALA A 15 35.08 0.50 -24.55
C ALA A 15 33.55 0.62 -24.59
N LEU A 16 32.88 -0.51 -24.81
CA LEU A 16 31.43 -0.62 -24.71
C LEU A 16 31.05 -0.38 -23.24
N LEU A 17 30.58 0.82 -22.92
CA LEU A 17 29.98 1.15 -21.63
C LEU A 17 28.75 0.24 -21.43
N LEU A 18 28.93 -0.84 -20.66
CA LEU A 18 27.85 -1.61 -20.07
C LEU A 18 27.17 -0.72 -19.02
N LEU A 19 26.32 0.19 -19.48
CA LEU A 19 25.37 0.84 -18.60
C LEU A 19 24.50 -0.25 -17.98
N PRO A 20 24.34 -0.32 -16.65
CA PRO A 20 23.40 -1.24 -16.04
C PRO A 20 21.99 -0.86 -16.53
N SER A 21 21.48 -1.59 -17.51
CA SER A 21 20.07 -1.53 -17.87
C SER A 21 19.31 -2.20 -16.74
N SER A 22 18.69 -1.42 -15.88
CA SER A 22 17.64 -1.92 -15.00
C SER A 22 16.52 -2.45 -15.91
N ALA A 23 16.48 -3.76 -16.10
CA ALA A 23 15.33 -4.41 -16.71
C ALA A 23 14.18 -4.25 -15.72
N PHE A 24 13.24 -3.36 -16.04
CA PHE A 24 11.94 -3.40 -15.39
C PHE A 24 11.29 -4.75 -15.73
N GLY A 25 10.64 -5.39 -14.75
CA GLY A 25 9.86 -6.60 -14.99
C GLY A 25 8.83 -6.37 -16.09
N ASP A 26 8.37 -7.43 -16.74
CA ASP A 26 7.27 -7.32 -17.71
C ASP A 26 5.95 -7.13 -16.95
N PHE A 27 5.04 -6.32 -17.50
CA PHE A 27 3.72 -6.15 -16.90
C PHE A 27 2.96 -7.47 -16.97
N GLY A 28 2.38 -7.93 -15.85
CA GLY A 28 1.62 -9.18 -15.90
C GLY A 28 1.03 -9.66 -14.58
N LEU A 29 0.00 -10.49 -14.72
CA LEU A 29 -0.61 -11.28 -13.67
C LEU A 29 -0.04 -12.70 -13.69
N ASP A 30 0.54 -13.11 -12.56
CA ASP A 30 0.99 -14.48 -12.33
C ASP A 30 0.04 -15.16 -11.33
N THR A 31 -0.59 -16.24 -11.82
CA THR A 31 -1.57 -17.06 -11.10
C THR A 31 -1.01 -18.44 -10.75
N SER A 32 0.30 -18.66 -10.88
CA SER A 32 0.94 -19.96 -10.63
C SER A 32 1.04 -20.31 -9.14
N ASP A 33 1.00 -19.29 -8.26
CA ASP A 33 0.97 -19.47 -6.81
C ASP A 33 -0.45 -19.86 -6.37
N PRO A 34 -0.63 -21.05 -5.76
CA PRO A 34 -1.95 -21.55 -5.37
C PRO A 34 -2.60 -20.73 -4.26
N HIS A 35 -1.86 -19.83 -3.60
CA HIS A 35 -2.36 -19.05 -2.46
C HIS A 35 -2.46 -17.56 -2.74
N ALA A 36 -1.83 -17.05 -3.80
CA ALA A 36 -1.79 -15.62 -4.08
C ALA A 36 -1.71 -15.29 -5.57
N PHE A 37 -2.33 -14.17 -5.95
CA PHE A 37 -2.12 -13.53 -7.24
C PHE A 37 -0.94 -12.58 -7.12
N LYS A 38 0.05 -12.70 -8.02
CA LYS A 38 1.18 -11.79 -8.10
C LYS A 38 0.96 -10.85 -9.29
N VAL A 39 1.08 -9.56 -9.05
CA VAL A 39 0.92 -8.51 -10.07
C VAL A 39 2.23 -7.76 -10.20
N ASP A 40 2.84 -7.79 -11.38
CA ASP A 40 3.96 -6.94 -11.76
C ASP A 40 3.42 -5.76 -12.59
N THR A 41 3.70 -4.54 -12.14
CA THR A 41 3.25 -3.31 -12.81
C THR A 41 4.09 -2.93 -14.03
N GLY A 42 5.25 -3.58 -14.23
CA GLY A 42 6.24 -3.18 -15.22
C GLY A 42 6.92 -1.83 -14.92
N ALA A 43 6.76 -1.32 -13.69
CA ALA A 43 7.31 -0.04 -13.24
C ALA A 43 8.04 -0.17 -11.89
N GLY A 44 8.59 -1.36 -11.61
CA GLY A 44 9.35 -1.65 -10.39
C GLY A 44 8.49 -1.94 -9.16
N LEU A 45 7.15 -1.90 -9.26
CA LEU A 45 6.23 -2.33 -8.21
C LEU A 45 5.67 -3.72 -8.52
N VAL A 46 5.85 -4.66 -7.60
CA VAL A 46 5.26 -5.99 -7.61
C VAL A 46 4.51 -6.21 -6.30
N PHE A 47 3.24 -6.63 -6.35
CA PHE A 47 2.48 -6.93 -5.14
C PHE A 47 1.77 -8.28 -5.23
N LYS A 48 1.53 -8.89 -4.07
CA LYS A 48 0.80 -10.16 -3.96
C LYS A 48 -0.46 -10.00 -3.13
N VAL A 49 -1.58 -10.49 -3.65
CA VAL A 49 -2.87 -10.55 -2.97
C VAL A 49 -3.24 -12.01 -2.74
N THR A 50 -3.55 -12.38 -1.50
CA THR A 50 -3.99 -13.74 -1.17
C THR A 50 -5.36 -14.04 -1.79
N HIS A 51 -5.51 -15.19 -2.45
CA HIS A 51 -6.79 -15.66 -2.98
C HIS A 51 -7.27 -16.98 -2.35
N ASP A 52 -6.34 -17.76 -1.81
CA ASP A 52 -6.64 -18.95 -1.03
C ASP A 52 -5.64 -19.11 0.12
N CYS A 53 -6.05 -18.68 1.30
CA CYS A 53 -5.34 -18.89 2.56
C CYS A 53 -5.76 -20.14 3.33
N THR A 54 -6.43 -21.11 2.71
CA THR A 54 -7.05 -22.23 3.43
C THR A 54 -5.97 -23.03 4.15
N SER A 55 -5.69 -22.66 5.40
CA SER A 55 -5.01 -23.54 6.34
C SER A 55 -5.92 -24.75 6.51
N GLY A 56 -5.38 -25.96 6.66
CA GLY A 56 -6.14 -27.22 6.73
C GLY A 56 -7.27 -27.32 7.77
N THR A 57 -7.61 -26.21 8.44
CA THR A 57 -8.79 -25.97 9.29
C THR A 57 -10.04 -25.48 8.52
N GLY A 58 -9.96 -25.25 7.20
CA GLY A 58 -11.10 -24.86 6.36
C GLY A 58 -11.60 -23.42 6.56
N THR A 59 -10.86 -22.60 7.30
CA THR A 59 -11.21 -21.20 7.56
C THR A 59 -10.15 -20.26 7.01
N CYS A 60 -10.58 -19.38 6.12
CA CYS A 60 -9.74 -18.38 5.46
C CYS A 60 -10.10 -16.98 5.95
N ARG A 61 -9.16 -16.27 6.59
CA ARG A 61 -9.40 -14.93 7.18
C ARG A 61 -8.63 -13.80 6.51
N ASN A 62 -7.72 -14.13 5.60
CA ASN A 62 -6.83 -13.17 4.93
C ASN A 62 -6.93 -13.25 3.39
N ASN A 63 -7.97 -13.88 2.86
CA ASN A 63 -8.29 -13.76 1.43
C ASN A 63 -8.57 -12.29 1.12
N GLY A 64 -7.95 -11.80 0.04
CA GLY A 64 -8.03 -10.42 -0.39
C GLY A 64 -7.05 -9.47 0.28
N ASP A 65 -6.15 -9.97 1.13
CA ASP A 65 -5.13 -9.14 1.77
C ASP A 65 -3.85 -9.06 0.93
N ILE A 66 -3.20 -7.89 0.93
CA ILE A 66 -1.85 -7.77 0.41
C ILE A 66 -0.88 -8.41 1.41
N ILE A 67 -0.02 -9.31 0.91
CA ILE A 67 0.99 -10.07 1.68
C ILE A 67 2.43 -9.82 1.24
N SER A 68 2.63 -9.10 0.14
CA SER A 68 3.95 -8.67 -0.35
C SER A 68 3.76 -7.41 -1.19
N LEU A 69 4.69 -6.47 -1.03
CA LEU A 69 4.73 -5.18 -1.70
C LEU A 69 6.18 -4.83 -2.00
N VAL A 70 6.70 -5.35 -3.10
CA VAL A 70 8.09 -5.12 -3.53
C VAL A 70 8.16 -3.89 -4.42
N TYR A 71 8.97 -2.91 -4.03
CA TYR A 71 9.26 -1.72 -4.86
C TYR A 71 10.77 -1.62 -5.11
N ASN A 72 11.16 -1.59 -6.39
CA ASN A 72 12.55 -1.58 -6.86
C ASN A 72 13.44 -2.64 -6.17
N GLY A 73 12.88 -3.84 -6.00
CA GLY A 73 13.58 -4.99 -5.38
C GLY A 73 13.57 -5.01 -3.85
N ILE A 74 12.97 -4.03 -3.17
CA ILE A 74 12.87 -3.97 -1.71
C ILE A 74 11.46 -4.35 -1.27
N GLU A 75 11.33 -5.28 -0.32
CA GLU A 75 10.05 -5.67 0.27
C GLU A 75 9.59 -4.63 1.31
N TYR A 76 8.47 -3.96 1.05
CA TYR A 76 7.88 -2.96 1.92
C TYR A 76 6.72 -3.50 2.76
N HIS A 77 6.25 -4.72 2.56
CA HIS A 77 5.18 -5.28 3.39
C HIS A 77 5.70 -5.82 4.73
N ASP A 78 4.97 -5.57 5.82
CA ASP A 78 5.29 -6.19 7.11
C ASP A 78 4.86 -7.66 7.15
N ARG A 79 5.85 -8.55 7.17
CA ARG A 79 5.67 -10.01 7.14
C ARG A 79 4.91 -10.61 8.33
N THR A 80 4.61 -9.83 9.37
CA THR A 80 3.89 -10.29 10.56
C THR A 80 2.41 -9.90 10.57
N VAL A 81 2.00 -8.97 9.71
CA VAL A 81 0.65 -8.39 9.73
C VAL A 81 0.19 -7.98 8.34
N PHE A 82 -1.06 -8.32 7.98
CA PHE A 82 -1.56 -8.09 6.64
C PHE A 82 -2.03 -6.65 6.36
N SER A 83 -1.96 -6.25 5.09
CA SER A 83 -2.51 -4.98 4.60
C SER A 83 -3.88 -5.25 3.99
N GLN A 84 -4.91 -4.62 4.55
CA GLN A 84 -6.28 -5.14 4.48
C GLN A 84 -7.33 -4.05 4.68
N VAL A 85 -8.56 -4.31 4.20
CA VAL A 85 -9.74 -3.55 4.57
C VAL A 85 -10.09 -3.84 6.04
N ASN A 86 -10.35 -2.81 6.84
CA ASN A 86 -10.70 -2.86 8.26
C ASN A 86 -9.74 -3.70 9.12
N SER A 87 -10.10 -4.95 9.37
CA SER A 87 -9.35 -5.95 10.12
C SER A 87 -9.25 -7.28 9.37
N GLY A 88 -9.47 -7.26 8.05
CA GLY A 88 -9.78 -8.42 7.21
C GLY A 88 -11.27 -8.36 6.84
N LEU A 89 -11.62 -8.86 5.65
CA LEU A 89 -13.00 -8.87 5.15
C LEU A 89 -13.86 -10.01 5.70
N GLY A 90 -13.36 -10.81 6.64
CA GLY A 90 -14.17 -11.86 7.30
C GLY A 90 -13.85 -13.24 6.77
N LEU A 91 -14.86 -14.12 6.75
CA LEU A 91 -14.69 -15.53 6.42
C LEU A 91 -14.87 -15.73 4.91
N GLN A 92 -13.78 -16.03 4.23
CA GLN A 92 -13.75 -16.51 2.84
C GLN A 92 -14.39 -15.57 1.80
N PRO A 93 -13.95 -14.29 1.69
CA PRO A 93 -14.28 -13.52 0.50
C PRO A 93 -13.77 -14.26 -0.75
N THR A 94 -14.56 -14.18 -1.82
CA THR A 94 -14.18 -14.71 -3.13
C THR A 94 -13.18 -13.76 -3.78
N VAL A 95 -12.04 -14.26 -4.22
CA VAL A 95 -10.99 -13.45 -4.85
C VAL A 95 -10.77 -13.91 -6.28
N THR A 96 -10.94 -13.01 -7.24
CA THR A 96 -10.70 -13.26 -8.66
C THR A 96 -9.73 -12.24 -9.24
N ALA A 97 -9.02 -12.61 -10.29
CA ALA A 97 -8.08 -11.73 -10.98
C ALA A 97 -8.27 -11.83 -12.50
N GLU A 98 -8.21 -10.69 -13.17
CA GLU A 98 -8.45 -10.57 -14.61
C GLU A 98 -7.50 -9.55 -15.22
N GLU A 99 -7.01 -9.85 -16.42
CA GLU A 99 -6.27 -8.91 -17.27
C GLU A 99 -7.19 -8.29 -18.33
N TYR A 100 -6.96 -7.01 -18.62
CA TYR A 100 -7.72 -6.23 -19.59
C TYR A 100 -6.78 -5.59 -20.61
N CYS A 101 -6.95 -6.01 -21.86
CA CYS A 101 -6.26 -5.43 -23.03
C CYS A 101 -4.73 -5.38 -22.89
N GLY A 102 -4.12 -6.28 -22.09
CA GLY A 102 -2.68 -6.31 -21.81
C GLY A 102 -2.13 -5.07 -21.08
N GLN A 103 -3.00 -4.21 -20.55
CA GLN A 103 -2.59 -2.92 -19.98
C GLN A 103 -3.11 -2.67 -18.56
N TYR A 104 -4.14 -3.43 -18.14
CA TYR A 104 -4.73 -3.29 -16.83
C TYR A 104 -4.94 -4.66 -16.19
N ILE A 105 -4.74 -4.73 -14.89
CA ILE A 105 -5.05 -5.89 -14.07
C ILE A 105 -6.05 -5.45 -13.02
N ARG A 106 -7.06 -6.27 -12.77
CA ARG A 106 -8.03 -6.07 -11.68
C ARG A 106 -8.10 -7.35 -10.85
N ILE A 107 -7.89 -7.19 -9.55
CA ILE A 107 -8.22 -8.20 -8.54
C ILE A 107 -9.50 -7.73 -7.84
N THR A 108 -10.50 -8.60 -7.80
CA THR A 108 -11.78 -8.38 -7.11
C THR A 108 -11.82 -9.24 -5.87
N VAL A 109 -12.18 -8.64 -4.74
CA VAL A 109 -12.39 -9.31 -3.45
C VAL A 109 -13.84 -9.07 -3.03
N ASP A 110 -14.65 -10.11 -3.01
CA ASP A 110 -16.09 -10.02 -2.78
C ASP A 110 -16.51 -10.82 -1.54
N ASP A 111 -17.04 -10.13 -0.53
CA ASP A 111 -17.62 -10.71 0.69
C ASP A 111 -19.17 -10.66 0.68
N GLY A 112 -19.79 -10.40 -0.48
CA GLY A 112 -21.23 -10.25 -0.71
C GLY A 112 -21.80 -8.89 -0.29
N THR A 113 -21.30 -8.32 0.80
CA THR A 113 -21.75 -7.02 1.35
C THR A 113 -20.80 -5.87 0.97
N LEU A 114 -19.54 -6.22 0.72
CA LEU A 114 -18.44 -5.32 0.42
C LEU A 114 -17.60 -5.94 -0.69
N ILE A 115 -17.39 -5.17 -1.75
CA ILE A 115 -16.50 -5.53 -2.85
C ILE A 115 -15.30 -4.59 -2.85
N HIS A 116 -14.10 -5.13 -2.76
CA HIS A 116 -12.85 -4.38 -2.84
C HIS A 116 -12.09 -4.72 -4.12
N TYR A 117 -11.50 -3.69 -4.72
CA TYR A 117 -10.73 -3.83 -5.95
C TYR A 117 -9.30 -3.38 -5.70
N TYR A 118 -8.35 -4.20 -6.16
CA TYR A 118 -6.98 -3.76 -6.45
C TYR A 118 -6.82 -3.71 -7.96
N MET A 119 -6.28 -2.61 -8.47
CA MET A 119 -6.08 -2.42 -9.90
C MET A 119 -4.66 -1.91 -10.16
N ALA A 120 -4.08 -2.37 -11.26
CA ALA A 120 -2.79 -1.94 -11.75
C ALA A 120 -2.88 -1.52 -13.21
N ARG A 121 -2.03 -0.58 -13.61
CA ARG A 121 -1.87 -0.14 -15.00
C ARG A 121 -0.41 -0.31 -15.41
N SER A 122 -0.19 -0.90 -16.58
CA SER A 122 1.15 -1.10 -17.13
C SER A 122 1.95 0.21 -17.17
N GLY A 123 3.18 0.17 -16.66
CA GLY A 123 4.10 1.31 -16.62
C GLY A 123 3.86 2.30 -15.48
N TYR A 124 2.96 2.02 -14.54
CA TYR A 124 2.73 2.86 -13.36
C TYR A 124 2.93 2.07 -12.07
N ASN A 125 3.76 2.60 -11.16
CA ASN A 125 4.04 2.03 -9.85
C ASN A 125 2.93 2.32 -8.82
N ASN A 126 1.67 2.22 -9.24
CA ASN A 126 0.50 2.52 -8.42
C ASN A 126 -0.38 1.28 -8.23
N ILE A 127 -0.91 1.10 -7.01
CA ILE A 127 -2.06 0.23 -6.75
C ILE A 127 -3.28 1.13 -6.62
N TYR A 128 -4.15 1.08 -7.62
CA TYR A 128 -5.43 1.78 -7.57
C TYR A 128 -6.41 0.93 -6.77
N MET A 129 -7.12 1.54 -5.84
CA MET A 129 -8.05 0.84 -4.96
C MET A 129 -9.44 1.46 -5.02
N ALA A 130 -10.45 0.61 -4.98
CA ALA A 130 -11.83 1.03 -4.82
C ALA A 130 -12.55 0.07 -3.85
N THR A 131 -13.55 0.58 -3.15
CA THR A 131 -14.41 -0.25 -2.30
C THR A 131 -15.85 0.15 -2.57
N TYR A 132 -16.65 -0.84 -2.92
CA TYR A 132 -18.09 -0.75 -3.14
C TYR A 132 -18.82 -1.49 -2.03
N PHE A 133 -19.99 -0.98 -1.67
CA PHE A 133 -20.83 -1.57 -0.62
C PHE A 133 -22.24 -1.74 -1.17
N THR A 134 -22.83 -2.90 -0.92
CA THR A 134 -24.26 -3.16 -1.17
C THR A 134 -25.11 -2.77 0.04
N GLU A 135 -24.50 -2.69 1.22
CA GLU A 135 -25.13 -2.28 2.48
C GLU A 135 -24.18 -1.46 3.37
N ASP A 136 -24.73 -0.81 4.40
CA ASP A 136 -23.93 -0.03 5.35
C ASP A 136 -22.98 -0.98 6.15
N PRO A 137 -21.67 -0.68 6.23
CA PRO A 137 -20.71 -1.49 6.99
C PRO A 137 -21.09 -1.61 8.47
N SER A 138 -21.15 -2.84 9.00
CA SER A 138 -21.56 -3.13 10.38
C SER A 138 -20.72 -2.41 11.45
N LEU A 139 -19.44 -2.15 11.17
CA LEU A 139 -18.54 -1.43 12.07
C LEU A 139 -18.79 0.08 12.13
N GLY A 140 -19.71 0.62 11.32
CA GLY A 140 -19.97 2.07 11.20
C GLY A 140 -18.80 2.86 10.62
N LEU A 141 -17.77 2.17 10.11
CA LEU A 141 -16.59 2.72 9.48
C LEU A 141 -16.07 1.73 8.44
N VAL A 142 -15.39 2.27 7.43
CA VAL A 142 -14.52 1.48 6.55
C VAL A 142 -13.18 2.14 6.46
N ARG A 143 -12.13 1.34 6.52
CA ARG A 143 -10.78 1.79 6.23
C ARG A 143 -9.99 0.79 5.42
N TYR A 144 -9.02 1.27 4.68
CA TYR A 144 -7.93 0.43 4.20
C TYR A 144 -6.70 0.69 5.07
N ILE A 145 -5.99 -0.35 5.52
CA ILE A 145 -4.71 -0.21 6.23
C ILE A 145 -3.61 -0.85 5.42
N VAL A 146 -2.60 -0.05 5.06
CA VAL A 146 -1.32 -0.54 4.58
C VAL A 146 -0.32 -0.60 5.73
N ARG A 147 0.41 -1.71 5.83
CA ARG A 147 1.34 -2.01 6.92
C ARG A 147 2.75 -2.19 6.37
N ILE A 148 3.62 -1.24 6.70
CA ILE A 148 5.00 -1.18 6.23
C ILE A 148 5.94 -1.16 7.43
N PRO A 149 7.05 -1.90 7.44
CA PRO A 149 8.06 -1.83 8.49
C PRO A 149 8.50 -0.39 8.77
N SER A 150 8.52 -0.02 10.05
CA SER A 150 8.87 1.36 10.45
C SER A 150 10.32 1.73 10.16
N THR A 151 11.18 0.73 9.95
CA THR A 151 12.57 0.89 9.51
C THR A 151 12.69 1.35 8.06
N LEU A 152 11.71 1.02 7.21
CA LEU A 152 11.70 1.38 5.79
C LEU A 152 11.00 2.72 5.54
N LEU A 153 9.97 3.04 6.33
CA LEU A 153 9.27 4.33 6.27
C LEU A 153 9.23 5.00 7.64
N SER A 154 10.40 5.48 8.07
CA SER A 154 10.61 6.00 9.42
C SER A 154 10.03 7.40 9.61
N ASN A 155 9.87 8.20 8.55
CA ASN A 155 9.45 9.58 8.66
C ASN A 155 7.95 9.72 8.38
N GLY A 156 7.21 10.23 9.37
CA GLY A 156 5.81 10.66 9.21
C GLY A 156 5.55 11.90 10.07
N PRO A 157 4.31 12.41 10.09
CA PRO A 157 3.97 13.61 10.86
C PRO A 157 4.38 13.43 12.34
N PRO A 158 5.27 14.29 12.89
CA PRO A 158 5.77 14.14 14.26
C PRO A 158 4.67 14.03 15.33
N PRO A 159 3.54 14.78 15.24
CA PRO A 159 2.44 14.65 16.21
C PRO A 159 1.79 13.26 16.25
N SER A 160 1.94 12.48 15.18
CA SER A 160 1.33 11.14 15.04
C SER A 160 2.28 9.98 15.33
N ASP A 161 3.54 10.29 15.64
CA ASP A 161 4.54 9.29 15.97
C ASP A 161 4.50 8.99 17.48
N ILE A 162 4.05 7.78 17.83
CA ILE A 162 3.93 7.31 19.21
C ILE A 162 5.13 6.47 19.66
N ARG A 163 6.20 6.39 18.87
CA ARG A 163 7.45 5.70 19.28
C ARG A 163 8.05 6.40 20.50
N GLY A 164 8.47 5.60 21.48
CA GLY A 164 9.05 6.13 22.72
C GLY A 164 8.05 6.73 23.71
N ASN A 165 6.75 6.48 23.54
CA ASN A 165 5.74 6.94 24.50
C ASN A 165 5.91 6.28 25.88
N ILE A 166 5.44 6.97 26.92
CA ILE A 166 5.47 6.52 28.33
C ILE A 166 4.15 5.90 28.79
N GLY A 167 3.20 5.68 27.88
CA GLY A 167 1.89 5.12 28.18
C GLY A 167 0.75 5.89 27.53
N ALA A 168 -0.40 5.23 27.47
CA ALA A 168 -1.64 5.87 27.06
C ALA A 168 -2.12 6.79 28.19
N ILE A 169 -2.51 8.01 27.82
CA ILE A 169 -3.02 9.03 28.75
C ILE A 169 -4.51 9.28 28.56
N GLU A 170 -5.07 8.93 27.40
CA GLU A 170 -6.49 8.91 27.14
C GLU A 170 -6.84 7.73 26.24
N SER A 171 -7.69 6.84 26.75
CA SER A 171 -8.07 5.58 26.07
C SER A 171 -6.82 4.77 25.67
N MET A 172 -6.78 4.24 24.45
CA MET A 172 -5.62 3.56 23.85
C MET A 172 -5.11 4.27 22.59
N ASP A 173 -5.48 5.54 22.43
CA ASP A 173 -5.27 6.29 21.19
C ASP A 173 -4.56 7.64 21.37
N ILE A 174 -4.44 8.15 22.60
CA ILE A 174 -3.59 9.30 22.95
C ILE A 174 -2.50 8.85 23.91
N PHE A 175 -1.26 9.21 23.61
CA PHE A 175 -0.08 8.77 24.34
C PHE A 175 0.74 9.95 24.84
N GLY A 176 1.27 9.83 26.06
CA GLY A 176 2.21 10.80 26.63
C GLY A 176 3.65 10.50 26.22
N MET A 177 4.47 11.53 26.12
CA MET A 177 5.90 11.44 25.78
C MET A 177 6.78 11.84 26.97
N PRO A 178 8.05 11.39 27.03
CA PRO A 178 8.99 11.78 28.09
C PRO A 178 9.25 13.30 28.16
N ASP A 179 9.07 14.01 27.05
CA ASP A 179 9.25 15.47 26.94
C ASP A 179 8.02 16.28 27.39
N GLY A 180 6.98 15.61 27.91
CA GLY A 180 5.72 16.24 28.34
C GLY A 180 4.72 16.51 27.22
N THR A 181 5.05 16.19 25.95
CA THR A 181 4.11 16.33 24.83
C THR A 181 3.17 15.13 24.70
N THR A 182 2.11 15.28 23.90
CA THR A 182 1.18 14.21 23.58
C THR A 182 1.27 13.81 22.11
N ARG A 183 0.99 12.55 21.80
CA ARG A 183 1.00 12.00 20.44
C ARG A 183 -0.23 11.15 20.19
N SER A 184 -0.73 11.18 18.96
CA SER A 184 -1.85 10.35 18.54
C SER A 184 -1.89 10.18 17.04
N LYS A 185 -2.32 8.99 16.59
CA LYS A 185 -2.72 8.77 15.20
C LYS A 185 -3.70 9.84 14.68
N HIS A 186 -4.53 10.39 15.56
CA HIS A 186 -5.51 11.43 15.22
C HIS A 186 -4.86 12.78 14.89
N TYR A 187 -3.63 13.02 15.30
CA TYR A 187 -2.92 14.27 15.05
C TYR A 187 -2.29 14.33 13.64
N SER A 188 -2.40 13.27 12.83
CA SER A 188 -2.10 13.32 11.39
C SER A 188 -3.31 13.69 10.53
N ASN A 189 -4.47 13.92 11.14
CA ASN A 189 -5.71 14.14 10.41
C ASN A 189 -5.78 15.54 9.79
N ASN A 190 -6.52 15.71 8.70
CA ASN A 190 -6.79 17.00 8.07
C ASN A 190 -8.24 17.02 7.57
N ARG A 191 -8.73 18.18 7.10
CA ARG A 191 -10.04 18.25 6.44
C ARG A 191 -9.97 17.45 5.14
N LEU A 192 -11.00 16.64 4.87
CA LEU A 192 -11.06 15.82 3.66
C LEU A 192 -10.92 16.65 2.37
N ILE A 193 -11.48 17.86 2.33
CA ILE A 193 -11.39 18.76 1.17
C ILE A 193 -9.96 19.24 0.88
N ASP A 194 -9.08 19.26 1.89
CA ASP A 194 -7.69 19.70 1.73
C ASP A 194 -6.74 18.55 1.42
N TRP A 195 -7.25 17.31 1.39
CA TRP A 195 -6.40 16.18 1.08
C TRP A 195 -6.24 15.97 -0.41
N GLN A 196 -4.99 16.05 -0.82
CA GLN A 196 -4.53 15.60 -2.12
C GLN A 196 -3.69 14.32 -1.96
N TYR A 197 -2.79 14.31 -0.98
CA TYR A 197 -1.93 13.18 -0.62
C TYR A 197 -1.64 13.18 0.89
N THR A 198 -1.45 12.01 1.48
CA THR A 198 -0.69 11.84 2.75
C THR A 198 0.49 10.93 2.45
N GLY A 199 1.51 10.86 3.29
CA GLY A 199 2.51 9.82 3.11
C GLY A 199 3.52 9.70 4.23
N ARG A 200 4.39 8.70 4.08
CA ARG A 200 5.65 8.59 4.80
C ARG A 200 6.80 8.55 3.80
N LEU A 201 7.93 9.10 4.21
CA LEU A 201 9.16 9.19 3.42
C LEU A 201 10.22 8.27 4.03
N GLU A 202 10.92 7.53 3.20
CA GLU A 202 12.24 7.03 3.53
C GLU A 202 13.26 8.18 3.47
N MET A 203 14.39 8.07 4.17
CA MET A 203 15.54 8.97 3.94
C MET A 203 16.24 8.72 2.58
N ALA A 204 16.04 7.51 2.02
CA ALA A 204 16.54 6.94 0.78
C ALA A 204 15.94 7.53 -0.50
N SER A 205 14.76 7.04 -0.93
CA SER A 205 14.11 7.49 -2.18
C SER A 205 12.65 7.07 -2.34
N ALA A 206 12.08 6.26 -1.44
CA ALA A 206 10.72 5.77 -1.56
C ALA A 206 9.72 6.64 -0.76
N CYS A 207 8.60 6.97 -1.42
CA CYS A 207 7.48 7.66 -0.81
C CYS A 207 6.20 6.84 -1.03
N LEU A 208 5.46 6.53 0.02
CA LEU A 208 4.11 5.99 -0.13
C LEU A 208 3.11 7.14 0.02
N TRP A 209 2.37 7.43 -1.06
CA TRP A 209 1.34 8.46 -1.06
C TRP A 209 -0.06 7.88 -1.27
N PRO A 210 -0.85 7.60 -0.21
CA PRO A 210 -2.28 7.41 -0.39
C PRO A 210 -2.91 8.72 -0.88
N THR A 211 -3.37 8.74 -2.12
CA THR A 211 -4.15 9.84 -2.71
C THR A 211 -5.59 9.80 -2.23
N ALA A 212 -6.18 10.97 -2.01
CA ALA A 212 -7.50 11.12 -1.43
C ALA A 212 -8.63 10.55 -2.31
N ILE A 213 -9.67 10.07 -1.63
CA ILE A 213 -10.91 9.52 -2.21
C ILE A 213 -11.65 10.59 -3.01
N ARG A 214 -11.96 10.32 -4.29
CA ARG A 214 -13.03 11.04 -5.02
C ARG A 214 -14.37 10.45 -4.61
N LYS A 215 -15.07 11.08 -3.66
CA LYS A 215 -16.42 10.63 -3.23
C LYS A 215 -17.47 11.33 -4.10
N GLU A 216 -18.14 10.58 -4.97
CA GLU A 216 -19.31 11.07 -5.72
C GLU A 216 -20.66 10.74 -5.03
N VAL A 217 -20.64 9.91 -3.98
CA VAL A 217 -21.87 9.54 -3.25
C VAL A 217 -22.18 10.54 -2.13
N ARG A 218 -23.28 11.27 -2.36
CA ARG A 218 -23.93 12.27 -1.52
C ARG A 218 -24.39 11.65 -0.20
N ALA A 219 -23.62 11.84 0.87
CA ALA A 219 -24.11 11.73 2.24
C ALA A 219 -23.43 12.82 3.08
N GLY A 220 -24.23 13.73 3.62
CA GLY A 220 -23.82 14.98 4.25
C GLY A 220 -22.60 14.84 5.17
N HIS A 221 -21.64 15.76 5.01
CA HIS A 221 -20.44 15.93 5.84
C HIS A 221 -19.87 14.63 6.44
N SER A 222 -19.44 13.72 5.56
CA SER A 222 -18.70 12.52 5.96
C SER A 222 -17.27 12.89 6.33
N THR A 223 -16.82 12.57 7.54
CA THR A 223 -15.40 12.69 7.92
C THR A 223 -14.65 11.50 7.35
N ALA A 224 -13.81 11.71 6.35
CA ALA A 224 -12.74 10.75 6.06
C ALA A 224 -11.49 11.15 6.84
N ALA A 225 -10.85 10.17 7.48
CA ALA A 225 -9.68 10.32 8.33
C ALA A 225 -8.54 9.44 7.79
N LEU A 226 -7.37 10.01 7.54
CA LEU A 226 -6.20 9.35 7.00
C LEU A 226 -5.15 9.44 8.08
N LEU A 227 -5.02 8.30 8.76
CA LEU A 227 -4.30 8.19 10.01
C LEU A 227 -2.99 7.48 9.74
N THR A 228 -1.89 8.14 10.04
CA THR A 228 -0.57 7.53 10.06
C THR A 228 -0.16 7.30 11.50
N ASN A 229 0.42 6.14 11.81
CA ASN A 229 0.94 5.86 13.15
C ASN A 229 2.20 4.99 13.08
N ALA A 230 3.18 5.31 13.91
CA ALA A 230 4.38 4.49 14.14
C ALA A 230 4.39 4.07 15.61
N ALA A 231 4.29 2.77 15.89
CA ALA A 231 4.18 2.24 17.25
C ALA A 231 5.41 1.39 17.62
N PRO A 232 5.89 1.44 18.88
CA PRO A 232 7.05 0.66 19.30
C PRO A 232 6.76 -0.85 19.42
N THR A 233 5.51 -1.23 19.71
CA THR A 233 5.09 -2.63 19.96
C THR A 233 4.69 -3.40 18.70
N ARG A 234 4.60 -2.75 17.53
CA ARG A 234 4.41 -3.41 16.23
C ARG A 234 5.53 -2.94 15.31
N ARG A 235 6.34 -3.85 14.76
CA ARG A 235 7.42 -3.53 13.80
C ARG A 235 6.94 -2.76 12.56
N SER A 236 5.62 -2.64 12.35
CA SER A 236 4.99 -1.87 11.28
C SER A 236 4.56 -0.46 11.69
N THR A 237 4.88 0.51 10.83
CA THR A 237 4.06 1.71 10.63
C THR A 237 2.76 1.36 9.92
N LYS A 238 1.70 2.10 10.26
CA LYS A 238 0.38 2.00 9.64
C LYS A 238 0.07 3.30 8.95
N SER A 239 -0.42 3.23 7.72
CA SER A 239 -1.18 4.31 7.10
C SER A 239 -2.56 3.77 6.78
N SER A 240 -3.60 4.57 7.02
CA SER A 240 -4.96 4.11 6.80
C SER A 240 -5.90 5.20 6.36
N ILE A 241 -6.64 4.99 5.28
CA ILE A 241 -7.73 5.87 4.86
C ILE A 241 -9.01 5.32 5.47
N THR A 242 -9.73 6.10 6.27
CA THR A 242 -10.98 5.73 6.95
C THR A 242 -12.10 6.64 6.48
N ALA A 243 -13.27 6.10 6.17
CA ALA A 243 -14.51 6.85 6.01
C ALA A 243 -15.47 6.51 7.16
N LYS A 244 -16.06 7.54 7.80
CA LYS A 244 -17.12 7.40 8.81
C LYS A 244 -18.34 8.22 8.43
N ARG A 245 -19.53 7.69 8.72
CA ARG A 245 -20.80 8.42 8.62
C ARG A 245 -21.01 9.21 9.92
N LYS A 246 -21.44 10.47 9.81
CA LYS A 246 -21.92 11.23 10.97
C LYS A 246 -23.27 10.63 11.42
N PRO A 247 -23.47 10.32 12.71
CA PRO A 247 -24.77 9.85 13.18
C PRO A 247 -25.85 10.89 12.82
N SER A 248 -27.02 10.44 12.37
CA SER A 248 -28.16 11.34 12.18
C SER A 248 -28.49 11.94 13.54
N ARG A 249 -28.59 13.27 13.61
CA ARG A 249 -29.22 13.91 14.78
C ARG A 249 -30.67 13.39 14.82
N SER A 250 -31.02 12.66 15.87
CA SER A 250 -32.42 12.49 16.24
C SER A 250 -33.00 13.90 16.44
N ALA A 251 -34.03 14.23 15.67
CA ALA A 251 -34.86 15.40 15.90
C ALA A 251 -35.70 15.20 17.16
#